data_AF-A0A225W4A7-F1
#
_entry.id   AF-A0A225W4A7-F1
#
_cell.length_a   1.000
_cell.length_b   1.000
_cell.length_c   1.000
_cell.angle_alpha   90.00
_cell.angle_beta   90.00
_cell.angle_gamma   90.00
#
_symmetry.space_group_name_H-M   'P 1'
#
loop_
_entity.id
_entity.type
_entity.pdbx_description
1 polymer ?
#
loop_
_entity_poly.entity_id
_entity_poly.type
_entity_poly.pdbx_seq_one_letter_code
_entity_poly.pdbx_strand_id
1 'polypeptide(L)'
;MRKKMKASDDEEDEDHPGSGWSEEDLKSMYHRKELRDFIDQGPVMRTLKLKRIADPKDPVTAPATPANRFDAVMELIRPLKEAGMIPGSFDADTLFDLDLDVIQTTSSDLFQKLKILVGEVPQSPDPLPLTTTDAIDNLTVSSHYASAADQGRW
;
A
#
# COMPACT_ATOMS: atom_id res chain seq x y z
N MET A 1 -73.18 2.52 -6.57
CA MET A 1 -71.79 3.01 -6.75
C MET A 1 -71.48 4.03 -5.68
N ARG A 2 -70.43 3.82 -4.86
CA ARG A 2 -69.57 4.88 -4.32
C ARG A 2 -68.30 4.27 -3.73
N LYS A 3 -67.22 4.99 -3.96
CA LYS A 3 -65.86 4.55 -4.27
C LYS A 3 -65.07 4.18 -3.01
N LYS A 4 -64.33 3.05 -3.07
CA LYS A 4 -63.20 2.75 -2.17
C LYS A 4 -62.18 3.90 -2.28
N MET A 5 -61.75 4.48 -1.16
CA MET A 5 -60.53 5.29 -1.12
C MET A 5 -59.37 4.40 -0.69
N LYS A 6 -58.33 4.38 -1.51
CA LYS A 6 -57.03 3.74 -1.29
C LYS A 6 -55.97 4.81 -1.53
N ALA A 7 -55.07 4.89 -0.54
CA ALA A 7 -53.71 5.44 -0.52
C ALA A 7 -53.51 6.92 -0.88
N SER A 8 -52.93 7.66 0.06
CA SER A 8 -51.52 8.01 -0.10
C SER A 8 -50.82 7.52 1.17
N ASP A 9 -49.94 6.52 1.02
CA ASP A 9 -48.77 6.42 1.88
C ASP A 9 -47.96 7.65 1.49
N ASP A 10 -47.96 8.66 2.35
CA ASP A 10 -47.00 9.75 2.25
C ASP A 10 -45.74 9.18 2.88
N GLU A 11 -45.04 8.37 2.08
CA GLU A 11 -43.69 7.95 2.41
C GLU A 11 -42.92 9.24 2.67
N GLU A 12 -42.47 9.41 3.91
CA GLU A 12 -41.62 10.52 4.31
C GLU A 12 -40.49 10.60 3.29
N ASP A 13 -40.53 11.64 2.46
CA ASP A 13 -39.41 12.13 1.67
C ASP A 13 -38.41 12.75 2.66
N GLU A 14 -37.90 11.93 3.58
CA GLU A 14 -36.66 12.17 4.29
C GLU A 14 -35.52 11.72 3.37
N ASP A 15 -35.46 12.28 2.16
CA ASP A 15 -34.21 12.44 1.44
C ASP A 15 -33.44 13.58 2.12
N HIS A 16 -33.05 13.30 3.35
CA HIS A 16 -31.87 13.89 3.94
C HIS A 16 -30.77 12.84 3.78
N PRO A 17 -30.09 12.77 2.62
CA PRO A 17 -28.76 12.18 2.60
C PRO A 17 -27.94 13.10 3.49
N GLY A 18 -27.90 12.78 4.77
CA GLY A 18 -27.06 13.42 5.76
C GLY A 18 -25.65 13.30 5.24
N SER A 19 -25.19 14.33 4.54
CA SER A 19 -23.83 14.57 4.11
C SER A 19 -23.00 14.95 5.35
N GLY A 20 -23.10 14.12 6.39
CA GLY A 20 -22.37 14.24 7.64
C GLY A 20 -21.12 13.42 7.49
N TRP A 21 -20.03 14.10 7.14
CA TRP A 21 -18.68 13.55 7.16
C TRP A 21 -18.48 12.52 8.26
N SER A 22 -17.92 11.36 7.91
CA SER A 22 -17.60 10.34 8.90
C SER A 22 -16.29 10.66 9.63
N GLU A 23 -16.03 9.96 10.74
CA GLU A 23 -14.78 10.12 11.49
C GLU A 23 -13.56 9.76 10.61
N GLU A 24 -13.69 8.72 9.80
CA GLU A 24 -12.68 8.28 8.85
C GLU A 24 -12.42 9.33 7.75
N ASP A 25 -13.45 10.05 7.29
CA ASP A 25 -13.26 11.14 6.34
C ASP A 25 -12.44 12.29 6.94
N LEU A 26 -12.76 12.70 8.18
CA LEU A 26 -12.03 13.77 8.87
C LEU A 26 -10.57 13.38 9.13
N LYS A 27 -10.35 12.13 9.58
CA LYS A 27 -9.00 11.60 9.80
C LYS A 27 -8.19 11.55 8.51
N SER A 28 -8.79 11.07 7.42
CA SER A 28 -8.17 11.08 6.09
C SER A 28 -7.79 12.50 5.66
N MET A 29 -8.70 13.46 5.82
CA MET A 29 -8.47 14.85 5.45
C MET A 29 -7.34 15.51 6.26
N TYR A 30 -7.25 15.18 7.56
CA TYR A 30 -6.16 15.61 8.44
C TYR A 30 -4.80 15.07 7.96
N HIS A 31 -4.68 13.76 7.73
CA HIS A 31 -3.41 13.16 7.31
C HIS A 31 -2.98 13.61 5.91
N ARG A 32 -3.94 13.88 5.01
CA ARG A 32 -3.65 14.51 3.71
C ARG A 32 -3.07 15.90 3.87
N LYS A 33 -3.55 16.68 4.84
CA LYS A 33 -2.98 18.00 5.15
C LYS A 33 -1.56 17.84 5.69
N GLU A 34 -1.33 16.96 6.65
CA GLU A 34 0.01 16.71 7.20
C GLU A 34 1.01 16.24 6.14
N LEU A 35 0.59 15.39 5.21
CA LEU A 35 1.44 14.94 4.11
C LEU A 35 1.83 16.12 3.21
N ARG A 36 0.88 16.99 2.85
CA ARG A 36 1.18 18.20 2.05
C ARG A 36 2.13 19.13 2.80
N ASP A 37 1.86 19.41 4.07
CA ASP A 37 2.71 20.29 4.88
C ASP A 37 4.14 19.72 4.99
N PHE A 38 4.28 18.40 5.15
CA PHE A 38 5.57 17.72 5.17
C PHE A 38 6.32 17.84 3.84
N ILE A 39 5.64 17.68 2.71
CA ILE A 39 6.24 17.83 1.37
C ILE A 39 6.68 19.28 1.13
N ASP A 40 5.84 20.24 1.50
CA ASP A 40 6.10 21.67 1.29
C ASP A 40 7.19 22.22 2.21
N GLN A 41 7.33 21.66 3.42
CA GLN A 41 8.21 22.17 4.46
C GLN A 41 9.51 21.37 4.66
N GLY A 42 9.50 20.07 4.36
CA GLY A 42 10.63 19.18 4.59
C GLY A 42 11.86 19.58 3.75
N PRO A 43 13.05 19.80 4.35
CA PRO A 43 14.24 20.21 3.61
C PRO A 43 14.59 19.20 2.50
N VAL A 44 14.51 17.91 2.79
CA VAL A 44 14.73 16.83 1.82
C VAL A 44 13.66 16.82 0.72
N MET A 45 12.40 17.05 1.08
CA MET A 45 11.28 17.06 0.12
C MET A 45 11.34 18.24 -0.84
N ARG A 46 11.79 19.41 -0.36
CA ARG A 46 12.09 20.57 -1.20
C ARG A 46 13.24 20.29 -2.15
N THR A 47 14.31 19.61 -1.70
CA THR A 47 15.40 19.19 -2.58
C THR A 47 14.87 18.31 -3.71
N LEU A 48 14.02 17.32 -3.39
CA LEU A 48 13.39 16.45 -4.39
C LEU A 48 12.39 17.16 -5.32
N LYS A 49 12.02 18.42 -5.05
CA LYS A 49 11.02 19.21 -5.77
C LYS A 49 9.79 18.39 -6.13
N LEU A 50 9.29 17.65 -5.16
CA LEU A 50 8.19 16.73 -5.37
C LEU A 50 7.00 17.50 -5.94
N LYS A 51 6.47 17.08 -7.09
CA LYS A 51 5.26 17.69 -7.61
C LYS A 51 4.16 17.42 -6.59
N ARG A 52 3.41 18.47 -6.20
CA ARG A 52 2.28 18.42 -5.24
C ARG A 52 1.12 17.49 -5.68
N ILE A 53 1.31 16.71 -6.75
CA ILE A 53 0.33 15.80 -7.33
C ILE A 53 0.63 14.40 -6.81
N ALA A 54 -0.15 13.94 -5.85
CA ALA A 54 -1.14 12.87 -6.03
C ALA A 54 -1.82 12.62 -4.68
N ASP A 55 -3.12 12.40 -4.73
CA ASP A 55 -3.77 11.56 -3.75
C ASP A 55 -3.09 10.18 -3.84
N PRO A 56 -2.31 9.75 -2.82
CA PRO A 56 -1.64 8.47 -2.88
C PRO A 56 -2.69 7.35 -2.95
N LYS A 57 -2.50 6.36 -3.82
CA LYS A 57 -3.51 5.33 -4.09
C LYS A 57 -3.07 3.92 -3.72
N ASP A 58 -1.80 3.61 -3.93
CA ASP A 58 -1.28 2.26 -3.77
C ASP A 58 -0.55 2.14 -2.42
N PRO A 59 -0.69 1.00 -1.71
CA PRO A 59 0.01 0.75 -0.46
C PRO A 59 1.53 0.88 -0.59
N VAL A 60 2.18 1.27 0.50
CA VAL A 60 3.64 1.48 0.53
C VAL A 60 4.37 0.37 1.27
N THR A 61 5.61 0.12 0.88
CA THR A 61 6.51 -0.83 1.53
C THR A 61 7.28 -0.14 2.66
N ALA A 62 7.42 -0.81 3.81
CA ALA A 62 8.24 -0.32 4.91
C ALA A 62 9.71 -0.13 4.48
N PRO A 63 10.33 1.00 4.84
CA PRO A 63 11.73 1.24 4.50
C PRO A 63 12.65 0.33 5.32
N ALA A 64 13.71 -0.16 4.70
CA ALA A 64 14.82 -0.79 5.41
C ALA A 64 15.65 0.29 6.15
N THR A 65 16.57 -0.15 7.02
CA THR A 65 17.56 0.73 7.67
C THR A 65 18.92 0.58 6.96
N PRO A 66 19.18 1.33 5.88
CA PRO A 66 20.38 1.17 5.09
C PRO A 66 21.62 1.74 5.77
N ALA A 67 22.76 1.06 5.65
CA ALA A 67 24.03 1.51 6.21
C ALA A 67 24.77 2.56 5.34
N ASN A 68 24.26 2.85 4.14
CA ASN A 68 24.87 3.81 3.22
C ASN A 68 23.83 4.79 2.66
N ARG A 69 24.35 5.89 2.14
CA ARG A 69 23.56 7.04 1.69
C ARG A 69 22.77 6.76 0.42
N PHE A 70 23.35 6.07 -0.55
CA PHE A 70 22.66 5.76 -1.80
C PHE A 70 21.42 4.90 -1.53
N ASP A 71 21.58 3.85 -0.74
CA ASP A 71 20.47 2.99 -0.36
C ASP A 71 19.44 3.76 0.47
N ALA A 72 19.85 4.67 1.36
CA ALA A 72 18.92 5.56 2.07
C ALA A 72 18.07 6.42 1.14
N VAL A 73 18.67 6.98 0.09
CA VAL A 73 17.94 7.73 -0.93
C VAL A 73 17.00 6.82 -1.72
N MET A 74 17.40 5.57 -2.01
CA MET A 74 16.53 4.59 -2.67
C MET A 74 15.33 4.22 -1.80
N GLU A 75 15.53 4.02 -0.49
CA GLU A 75 14.46 3.80 0.49
C GLU A 75 13.54 5.01 0.62
N LEU A 76 14.04 6.24 0.43
CA LEU A 76 13.23 7.46 0.41
C LEU A 76 12.39 7.59 -0.88
N ILE A 77 12.96 7.26 -2.04
CA ILE A 77 12.30 7.41 -3.34
C ILE A 77 11.28 6.30 -3.60
N ARG A 78 11.50 5.08 -3.08
CA ARG A 78 10.59 3.93 -3.27
C ARG A 78 9.14 4.26 -2.88
N PRO A 79 8.82 4.69 -1.64
CA PRO A 79 7.43 4.94 -1.24
C PRO A 79 6.79 6.09 -2.03
N LEU A 80 7.58 7.05 -2.52
CA LEU A 80 7.07 8.07 -3.45
C LEU A 80 6.57 7.43 -4.74
N LYS A 81 7.38 6.58 -5.36
CA LYS A 81 7.02 5.88 -6.61
C LYS A 81 5.80 4.97 -6.43
N GLU A 82 5.78 4.21 -5.34
CA GLU A 82 4.65 3.34 -4.98
C GLU A 82 3.36 4.16 -4.82
N ALA A 83 3.42 5.28 -4.10
CA ALA A 83 2.29 6.19 -3.91
C ALA A 83 1.90 6.99 -5.17
N GLY A 84 2.53 6.74 -6.33
CA GLY A 84 2.27 7.47 -7.58
C GLY A 84 2.81 8.90 -7.59
N MET A 85 3.74 9.22 -6.68
CA MET A 85 4.38 10.52 -6.54
C MET A 85 5.73 10.53 -7.28
N ILE A 86 5.96 11.58 -8.06
CA ILE A 86 7.14 11.67 -8.92
C ILE A 86 7.98 12.88 -8.50
N PRO A 87 9.23 12.66 -8.02
CA PRO A 87 10.18 13.73 -7.77
C PRO A 87 10.37 14.63 -9.00
N GLY A 88 10.57 15.92 -8.77
CA GLY A 88 10.93 16.87 -9.82
C GLY A 88 12.40 16.73 -10.24
N SER A 89 12.88 17.68 -11.05
CA SER A 89 14.32 17.82 -11.27
C SER A 89 15.00 18.37 -10.01
N PHE A 90 15.73 17.50 -9.31
CA PHE A 90 16.48 17.84 -8.11
C PHE A 90 17.98 17.91 -8.38
N ASP A 91 18.69 18.60 -7.49
CA ASP A 91 20.15 18.58 -7.47
C ASP A 91 20.63 17.37 -6.66
N ALA A 92 21.37 16.48 -7.30
CA ALA A 92 21.85 15.25 -6.67
C ALA A 92 22.93 15.53 -5.62
N ASP A 93 23.79 16.52 -5.86
CA ASP A 93 24.87 16.87 -4.93
C ASP A 93 24.27 17.36 -3.61
N THR A 94 23.33 18.31 -3.66
CA THR A 94 22.57 18.76 -2.47
C THR A 94 21.86 17.61 -1.74
N LEU A 95 21.32 16.62 -2.45
CA LEU A 95 20.65 15.46 -1.83
C LEU A 95 21.65 14.53 -1.13
N PHE A 96 22.81 14.30 -1.74
CA PHE A 96 23.86 13.44 -1.20
C PHE A 96 24.75 14.13 -0.14
N ASP A 97 24.66 15.46 -0.01
CA ASP A 97 25.33 16.23 1.05
C ASP A 97 24.56 16.25 2.38
N LEU A 98 23.28 15.86 2.41
CA LEU A 98 22.51 15.71 3.65
C LEU A 98 23.13 14.66 4.57
N ASP A 99 22.81 14.60 5.86
CA ASP A 99 23.27 13.51 6.73
C ASP A 99 22.47 12.21 6.51
N LEU A 100 23.09 11.05 6.79
CA LEU A 100 22.45 9.74 6.56
C LEU A 100 21.20 9.57 7.42
N ASP A 101 21.29 9.97 8.69
CA ASP A 101 20.18 9.95 9.64
C ASP A 101 19.02 10.84 9.17
N VAL A 102 19.32 12.03 8.63
CA VAL A 102 18.30 12.93 8.06
C VAL A 102 17.53 12.24 6.92
N ILE A 103 18.21 11.51 6.04
CA ILE A 103 17.57 10.79 4.93
C ILE A 103 16.73 9.61 5.47
N GLN A 104 17.28 8.83 6.41
CA GLN A 104 16.58 7.70 7.04
C GLN A 104 15.33 8.13 7.81
N THR A 105 15.44 9.18 8.64
CA THR A 105 14.32 9.75 9.38
C THR A 105 13.26 10.29 8.43
N THR A 106 13.66 11.02 7.38
CA THR A 106 12.71 11.50 6.36
C THR A 106 11.99 10.35 5.66
N SER A 107 12.71 9.27 5.30
CA SER A 107 12.12 8.09 4.68
C SER A 107 11.07 7.43 5.59
N SER A 108 11.40 7.29 6.88
CA SER A 108 10.50 6.71 7.89
C SER A 108 9.26 7.58 8.09
N ASP A 109 9.44 8.89 8.24
CA ASP A 109 8.34 9.86 8.39
C ASP A 109 7.41 9.88 7.18
N LEU A 110 8.00 9.85 5.97
CA LEU A 110 7.25 9.76 4.72
C LEU A 110 6.42 8.48 4.68
N PHE A 111 7.05 7.33 4.97
CA PHE A 111 6.37 6.04 4.98
C PHE A 111 5.22 6.03 5.98
N GLN A 112 5.39 6.53 7.21
CA GLN A 112 4.31 6.57 8.20
C GLN A 112 3.12 7.41 7.72
N LYS A 113 3.39 8.57 7.11
CA LYS A 113 2.32 9.44 6.57
C LYS A 113 1.58 8.78 5.41
N LEU A 114 2.29 8.08 4.53
CA LEU A 114 1.68 7.35 3.41
C LEU A 114 0.92 6.12 3.90
N LYS A 115 1.50 5.31 4.79
CA LYS A 115 0.88 4.12 5.38
C LYS A 115 -0.50 4.40 5.96
N ILE A 116 -0.70 5.55 6.60
CA ILE A 116 -2.01 5.90 7.17
C ILE A 116 -3.06 6.17 6.06
N LEU A 117 -2.63 6.65 4.90
CA LEU A 117 -3.50 7.01 3.78
C LEU A 117 -3.80 5.84 2.83
N VAL A 118 -2.78 5.01 2.55
CA VAL A 118 -2.86 3.93 1.54
C VAL A 118 -2.63 2.53 2.08
N GLY A 119 -2.31 2.40 3.37
CA GLY A 119 -1.92 1.14 3.97
C GLY A 119 -0.48 0.75 3.66
N GLU A 120 -0.11 -0.41 4.19
CA GLU A 120 1.20 -1.04 3.99
C GLU A 120 1.03 -2.28 3.10
N VAL A 121 1.99 -2.53 2.22
CA VAL A 121 2.03 -3.77 1.43
C VAL A 121 2.10 -4.95 2.40
N PRO A 122 1.19 -5.94 2.32
CA PRO A 122 1.23 -7.10 3.19
C PRO A 122 2.56 -7.83 3.02
N GLN A 123 3.36 -7.85 4.08
CA GLN A 123 4.49 -8.77 4.17
C GLN A 123 3.88 -10.17 4.29
N SER A 124 4.22 -11.07 3.35
CA SER A 124 3.78 -12.47 3.45
C SER A 124 4.06 -12.95 4.88
N PRO A 125 3.09 -13.59 5.57
CA PRO A 125 3.40 -14.24 6.82
C PRO A 125 4.56 -15.20 6.55
N ASP A 126 5.57 -15.12 7.41
CA ASP A 126 6.67 -16.09 7.46
C ASP A 126 6.04 -17.49 7.46
N PRO A 127 6.49 -18.44 6.62
CA PRO A 127 5.93 -19.79 6.64
C PRO A 127 6.01 -20.31 8.08
N LEU A 128 4.84 -20.55 8.67
CA LEU A 128 4.71 -21.11 10.02
C LEU A 128 5.64 -22.33 10.12
N PRO A 129 6.38 -22.52 11.24
CA PRO A 129 7.15 -23.73 11.42
C PRO A 129 6.19 -24.90 11.26
N LEU A 130 6.47 -25.77 10.28
CA LEU A 130 5.73 -27.00 10.05
C LEU A 130 5.81 -27.79 11.35
N THR A 131 4.77 -27.70 12.17
CA THR A 131 4.58 -28.67 13.25
C THR A 131 4.35 -30.00 12.55
N THR A 132 5.38 -30.85 12.57
CA THR A 132 5.31 -32.26 12.20
C THR A 132 4.21 -32.90 13.05
N THR A 133 2.97 -32.87 12.56
CA THR A 133 1.97 -33.84 12.96
C THR A 133 2.26 -35.08 12.13
N ASP A 134 3.09 -35.93 12.73
CA ASP A 134 3.29 -37.31 12.34
C ASP A 134 1.93 -38.03 12.44
N ALA A 135 1.23 -38.11 11.32
CA ALA A 135 0.09 -39.00 11.13
C ALA A 135 0.24 -39.56 9.71
N ILE A 136 1.18 -40.49 9.58
CA ILE A 136 1.21 -41.44 8.48
C ILE A 136 -0.11 -42.20 8.53
N ASP A 137 -0.99 -42.00 7.55
CA ASP A 137 -1.95 -43.03 7.16
C ASP A 137 -2.34 -42.93 5.67
N ASN A 138 -1.95 -43.99 4.96
CA ASN A 138 -2.46 -44.49 3.68
C ASN A 138 -2.29 -43.66 2.40
N LEU A 139 -1.11 -43.81 1.78
CA LEU A 139 -0.98 -43.77 0.32
C LEU A 139 -0.96 -45.21 -0.23
N THR A 140 -2.14 -45.74 -0.58
CA THR A 140 -2.25 -46.81 -1.60
C THR A 140 -2.78 -46.16 -2.88
N VAL A 141 -1.90 -45.47 -3.59
CA VAL A 141 -2.14 -45.13 -4.99
C VAL A 141 -1.40 -46.17 -5.82
N SER A 142 -2.16 -47.16 -6.28
CA SER A 142 -1.74 -48.16 -7.26
C SER A 142 -1.27 -47.45 -8.53
N SER A 143 0.04 -47.51 -8.81
CA SER A 143 0.55 -47.10 -10.11
C SER A 143 0.39 -48.27 -11.08
N HIS A 144 -0.54 -48.13 -12.02
CA HIS A 144 -0.62 -49.00 -13.19
C HIS A 144 0.30 -48.44 -14.27
N TYR A 145 1.46 -49.06 -14.48
CA TYR A 145 2.26 -48.83 -15.68
C TYR A 145 1.98 -49.96 -16.68
N ALA A 146 1.32 -49.62 -17.79
CA ALA A 146 1.13 -50.50 -18.93
C ALA A 146 2.17 -50.17 -20.01
N SER A 147 2.85 -51.20 -20.51
CA SER A 147 3.89 -51.16 -21.53
C SER A 147 3.47 -50.49 -22.85
N ALA A 148 4.42 -49.82 -23.49
CA ALA A 148 4.49 -49.75 -24.95
C ALA A 148 5.89 -50.21 -25.37
N ALA A 149 5.94 -51.37 -26.03
CA ALA A 149 7.09 -51.82 -26.79
C ALA A 149 7.10 -51.07 -28.12
N ASP A 150 8.28 -50.62 -28.56
CA ASP A 150 8.69 -50.92 -29.93
C ASP A 150 10.21 -51.00 -30.03
N GLN A 151 10.65 -52.03 -30.76
CA GLN A 151 12.03 -52.37 -31.04
C GLN A 151 12.38 -51.96 -32.48
N GLY A 152 13.60 -51.46 -32.70
CA GLY A 152 14.22 -51.38 -34.03
C GLY A 152 15.33 -50.33 -34.04
N ARG A 153 16.56 -50.65 -33.64
CA ARG A 153 17.67 -51.25 -34.42
C ARG A 153 18.23 -50.29 -35.49
N TRP A 154 19.41 -49.74 -35.14
CA TRP A 154 20.47 -49.03 -35.89
C TRP A 154 20.16 -48.42 -37.25
#